data_AF-A0ABD4A2R7-F1
#
_entry.id   AF-A0ABD4A2R7-F1
#
_cell.length_a   1.000
_cell.length_b   1.000
_cell.length_c   1.000
_cell.angle_alpha   90.00
_cell.angle_beta   90.00
_cell.angle_gamma   90.00
#
_symmetry.space_group_name_H-M   'P 1'
#
loop_
_entity.id
_entity.type
_entity.pdbx_description
1 polymer ?
#
loop_
_entity_poly.entity_id
_entity_poly.type
_entity_poly.pdbx_seq_one_letter_code
_entity_poly.pdbx_strand_id
1 'polypeptide(L)'
;MNRKKYKFSLRKKLVWFTTLLALITYSTSAFFIYILYPLFFENIINQFVFTIGTLALGIIWSGILAFLAAFFIVRPLKDLEQAAMQAASGDITKDVKVSKSDDEIRAVGLAFNYMLENLRKMVRQIENNFSETNEKVLLISRESRKATEQAENIAKTITEISKGAENSAESIQNTAESIEDVIKIAMEVQTKAKNSEKESNEMLDVLQKSRQAISSLITGIEDLALANKESLESVHRLAKNAEQVEQIIHLVGDIANQTNLLALNASIEAARAGEHGRGFAVVAEEVRNLADESAKAVHGISELLNNIQNEVKQVLNQISGQVESVDQEVAKGAGTKQMMEDMTAKIYQVAEAVKNISILVDQQMTSIHNTSIQSQEVSAIAEETSAGAEEVAASTQEQTSVITNVEEIAVELKELANKLKETITQFKIT
;
A
#
# COMPACT_ATOMS: atom_id res chain seq x y z
N MET A 1 20.65 78.36 18.47
CA MET A 1 21.42 79.12 17.47
C MET A 1 21.89 80.43 18.10
N ASN A 2 23.15 80.52 18.50
CA ASN A 2 23.71 81.70 19.16
C ASN A 2 23.62 82.93 18.25
N ARG A 3 23.13 84.07 18.77
CA ARG A 3 23.17 85.36 18.06
C ARG A 3 24.63 85.72 17.79
N LYS A 4 25.11 85.47 16.56
CA LYS A 4 26.46 85.85 16.14
C LYS A 4 26.58 87.37 16.22
N LYS A 5 27.54 87.86 17.02
CA LYS A 5 27.95 89.26 17.02
C LYS A 5 28.95 89.44 15.88
N TYR A 6 28.52 90.09 14.80
CA TYR A 6 29.40 90.45 13.68
C TYR A 6 30.38 91.55 14.09
N LYS A 7 31.65 91.44 13.67
CA LYS A 7 32.64 92.50 13.94
C LYS A 7 32.20 93.84 13.34
N PHE A 8 31.56 93.82 12.17
CA PHE A 8 31.07 95.02 11.51
C PHE A 8 29.78 94.73 10.71
N SER A 9 28.63 94.75 11.38
CA SER A 9 27.34 94.45 10.75
C SER A 9 26.98 95.38 9.61
N LEU A 10 26.18 94.91 8.66
CA LEU A 10 25.65 95.68 7.54
C LEU A 10 24.92 96.94 8.02
N ARG A 11 24.15 96.82 9.12
CA ARG A 11 23.51 97.98 9.77
C ARG A 11 24.56 98.99 10.26
N LYS A 12 25.61 98.53 10.95
CA LYS A 12 26.69 99.42 11.42
C LYS A 12 27.44 100.05 10.25
N LYS A 13 27.68 99.31 9.17
CA LYS A 13 28.28 99.80 7.92
C LYS A 13 27.45 100.88 7.25
N LEU A 14 26.14 100.65 7.12
CA LEU A 14 25.22 101.62 6.52
C LEU A 14 25.17 102.89 7.36
N VAL A 15 25.04 102.77 8.69
CA VAL A 15 25.04 103.92 9.61
C VAL A 15 26.38 104.67 9.59
N TRP A 16 27.51 103.95 9.63
CA TRP A 16 28.84 104.57 9.51
C TRP A 16 29.02 105.25 8.16
N PHE A 17 28.61 104.59 7.08
CA PHE A 17 28.70 105.13 5.72
C PHE A 17 27.85 106.39 5.57
N THR A 18 26.58 106.39 6.00
CA THR A 18 25.72 107.57 5.90
C THR A 18 26.19 108.72 6.79
N THR A 19 26.68 108.41 7.99
CA THR A 19 27.23 109.41 8.93
C THR A 19 28.52 110.02 8.39
N LEU A 20 29.44 109.18 7.89
CA LEU A 20 30.69 109.64 7.28
C LEU A 20 30.42 110.41 5.99
N LEU A 21 29.47 109.96 5.16
CA LEU A 21 29.06 110.63 3.94
C LEU A 21 28.52 112.01 4.25
N ALA A 22 27.58 112.12 5.21
CA ALA A 22 27.02 113.40 5.65
C ALA A 22 28.09 114.32 6.24
N LEU A 23 29.01 113.78 7.04
CA LEU A 23 30.10 114.56 7.61
C LEU A 23 31.03 115.10 6.53
N ILE A 24 31.42 114.27 5.55
CA ILE A 24 32.25 114.70 4.41
C ILE A 24 31.50 115.74 3.58
N THR A 25 30.24 115.50 3.20
CA THR A 25 29.49 116.40 2.31
C THR A 25 29.16 117.73 2.97
N TYR A 26 28.72 117.74 4.23
CA TYR A 26 28.48 119.00 4.93
C TYR A 26 29.79 119.75 5.22
N SER A 27 30.88 119.05 5.58
CA SER A 27 32.18 119.70 5.83
C SER A 27 32.78 120.27 4.55
N THR A 28 32.68 119.56 3.42
CA THR A 28 33.16 120.08 2.13
C THR A 28 32.28 121.22 1.65
N SER A 29 30.95 121.12 1.72
CA SER A 29 30.06 122.24 1.39
C SER A 29 30.34 123.48 2.27
N ALA A 30 30.54 123.30 3.58
CA ALA A 30 30.90 124.40 4.48
C ALA A 30 32.26 125.03 4.12
N PHE A 31 33.27 124.22 3.79
CA PHE A 31 34.57 124.72 3.33
C PHE A 31 34.45 125.55 2.04
N PHE A 32 33.72 125.06 1.05
CA PHE A 32 33.54 125.78 -0.21
C PHE A 32 32.75 127.10 -0.02
N ILE A 33 31.71 127.10 0.82
CA ILE A 33 30.86 128.27 1.05
C ILE A 33 31.52 129.31 1.95
N TYR A 34 32.09 128.91 3.10
CA TYR A 34 32.58 129.85 4.11
C TYR A 34 34.06 130.23 3.96
N ILE A 35 34.88 129.37 3.32
CA ILE A 35 36.31 129.62 3.16
C ILE A 35 36.63 129.96 1.70
N LEU A 36 36.23 129.12 0.74
CA LEU A 36 36.66 129.26 -0.65
C LEU A 36 35.98 130.42 -1.40
N TYR A 37 34.69 130.64 -1.15
CA TYR A 37 33.91 131.70 -1.81
C TYR A 37 34.45 133.12 -1.56
N PRO A 38 34.65 133.59 -0.31
CA PRO A 38 35.17 134.94 -0.06
C PRO A 38 36.62 135.12 -0.53
N LEU A 39 37.43 134.04 -0.57
CA LEU A 39 38.82 134.12 -1.00
C LEU A 39 39.01 134.30 -2.52
N PHE A 40 38.12 133.74 -3.35
CA PHE A 40 38.36 133.64 -4.80
C PHE A 40 37.19 134.06 -5.69
N PHE A 41 35.94 134.05 -5.21
CA PHE A 41 34.75 134.14 -6.08
C PHE A 41 33.83 135.34 -5.81
N GLU A 42 34.12 136.15 -4.78
CA GLU A 42 33.30 137.30 -4.35
C GLU A 42 33.10 138.35 -5.45
N ASN A 43 34.09 138.54 -6.34
CA ASN A 43 34.04 139.52 -7.44
C ASN A 43 33.53 138.96 -8.78
N ILE A 44 33.24 137.66 -8.87
CA ILE A 44 32.95 136.99 -10.16
C ILE A 44 31.51 136.47 -10.20
N ILE A 45 30.98 135.95 -9.08
CA ILE A 45 29.67 135.28 -9.04
C ILE A 45 28.91 135.68 -7.77
N ASN A 46 27.59 135.89 -7.90
CA ASN A 46 26.70 136.15 -6.78
C ASN A 46 26.71 134.99 -5.75
N GLN A 47 26.83 135.31 -4.47
CA GLN A 47 26.90 134.37 -3.35
C GLN A 47 25.77 133.35 -3.37
N PHE A 48 24.57 133.78 -3.76
CA PHE A 48 23.41 132.91 -3.86
C PHE A 48 23.60 131.82 -4.94
N VAL A 49 24.15 132.19 -6.10
CA VAL A 49 24.39 131.27 -7.22
C VAL A 49 25.50 130.27 -6.90
N PHE A 50 26.58 130.71 -6.24
CA PHE A 50 27.69 129.83 -5.84
C PHE A 50 27.29 128.82 -4.75
N THR A 51 26.48 129.24 -3.78
CA THR A 51 25.95 128.37 -2.72
C THR A 51 25.07 127.27 -3.31
N ILE A 52 24.16 127.63 -4.23
CA ILE A 52 23.31 126.67 -4.94
C ILE A 52 24.16 125.68 -5.75
N GLY A 53 25.19 126.16 -6.46
CA GLY A 53 26.09 125.30 -7.24
C GLY A 53 26.86 124.30 -6.37
N THR A 54 27.34 124.73 -5.20
CA THR A 54 28.09 123.88 -4.26
C THR A 54 27.20 122.79 -3.65
N LEU A 55 25.96 123.15 -3.26
CA LEU A 55 24.99 122.18 -2.74
C LEU A 55 24.57 121.18 -3.83
N ALA A 56 24.38 121.65 -5.08
CA ALA A 56 24.10 120.77 -6.22
C ALA A 56 25.24 119.77 -6.47
N LEU A 57 26.51 120.21 -6.43
CA LEU A 57 27.66 119.33 -6.53
C LEU A 57 27.77 118.35 -5.36
N GLY A 58 27.43 118.78 -4.14
CA GLY A 58 27.36 117.91 -2.96
C GLY A 58 26.31 116.80 -3.09
N ILE A 59 25.16 117.09 -3.70
CA ILE A 59 24.12 116.09 -4.02
C ILE A 59 24.64 115.08 -5.06
N ILE A 60 25.30 115.56 -6.12
CA ILE A 60 25.88 114.70 -7.16
C ILE A 60 26.95 113.77 -6.56
N TRP A 61 27.86 114.31 -5.74
CA TRP A 61 28.90 113.53 -5.07
C TRP A 61 28.34 112.50 -4.10
N SER A 62 27.30 112.87 -3.35
CA SER A 62 26.57 111.96 -2.46
C SER A 62 25.93 110.81 -3.23
N GLY A 63 25.35 111.10 -4.41
CA GLY A 63 24.77 110.09 -5.31
C GLY A 63 25.81 109.09 -5.82
N ILE A 64 27.00 109.56 -6.22
CA ILE A 64 28.09 108.70 -6.70
C ILE A 64 28.58 107.75 -5.59
N LEU A 65 28.80 108.27 -4.38
CA LEU A 65 29.23 107.45 -3.24
C LEU A 65 28.15 106.46 -2.81
N ALA A 66 26.88 106.88 -2.78
CA ALA A 66 25.75 105.99 -2.49
C ALA A 66 25.64 104.86 -3.54
N PHE A 67 25.88 105.16 -4.82
CA PHE A 67 25.92 104.17 -5.90
C PHE A 67 27.06 103.15 -5.70
N LEU A 68 28.27 103.60 -5.34
CA LEU A 68 29.40 102.72 -5.03
C LEU A 68 29.11 101.81 -3.82
N ALA A 69 28.54 102.36 -2.75
CA ALA A 69 28.15 101.57 -1.57
C ALA A 69 27.03 100.57 -1.89
N ALA A 70 26.05 100.97 -2.70
CA ALA A 70 24.99 100.08 -3.18
C ALA A 70 25.57 98.91 -3.99
N PHE A 71 26.60 99.14 -4.82
CA PHE A 71 27.26 98.08 -5.57
C PHE A 71 27.86 96.99 -4.67
N PHE A 72 28.43 97.36 -3.50
CA PHE A 72 28.99 96.41 -2.54
C PHE A 72 27.94 95.57 -1.79
N ILE A 73 26.70 96.06 -1.67
CA ILE A 73 25.61 95.38 -0.94
C ILE A 73 24.72 94.58 -1.89
N VAL A 74 24.34 95.19 -3.02
CA VAL A 74 23.39 94.62 -3.98
C VAL A 74 24.00 93.44 -4.73
N ARG A 75 25.28 93.51 -5.10
CA ARG A 75 25.91 92.45 -5.92
C ARG A 75 25.92 91.08 -5.21
N PRO A 76 26.38 90.94 -3.95
CA PRO A 76 26.28 89.67 -3.23
C PRO A 76 24.85 89.17 -3.01
N LEU A 77 23.87 90.08 -2.85
CA LEU A 77 22.46 89.71 -2.72
C LEU A 77 21.89 89.19 -4.04
N LYS A 78 22.28 89.79 -5.17
CA LYS A 78 21.92 89.32 -6.51
C LYS A 78 22.54 87.96 -6.83
N ASP A 79 23.78 87.72 -6.41
CA ASP A 79 24.43 86.42 -6.55
C ASP A 79 23.71 85.34 -5.72
N LEU A 80 23.27 85.68 -4.50
CA LEU A 80 22.47 84.81 -3.64
C LEU A 80 21.06 84.56 -4.20
N GLU A 81 20.41 85.58 -4.74
CA GLU A 81 19.13 85.48 -5.44
C GLU A 81 19.23 84.53 -6.64
N GLN A 82 20.25 84.70 -7.49
CA GLN A 82 20.48 83.83 -8.64
C GLN A 82 20.71 82.37 -8.24
N ALA A 83 21.50 82.14 -7.19
CA ALA A 83 21.72 80.79 -6.68
C ALA A 83 20.47 80.19 -6.03
N ALA A 84 19.65 81.02 -5.36
CA ALA A 84 18.35 80.59 -4.85
C ALA A 84 17.39 80.21 -5.97
N MET A 85 17.36 80.97 -7.07
CA MET A 85 16.59 80.62 -8.27
C MET A 85 17.11 79.33 -8.93
N GLN A 86 18.43 79.15 -9.02
CA GLN A 86 19.04 77.91 -9.53
C GLN A 86 18.64 76.71 -8.67
N ALA A 87 18.77 76.82 -7.35
CA ALA A 87 18.36 75.78 -6.41
C ALA A 87 16.85 75.48 -6.48
N ALA A 88 16.01 76.52 -6.63
CA ALA A 88 14.57 76.37 -6.81
C ALA A 88 14.20 75.68 -8.13
N SER A 89 15.03 75.83 -9.17
CA SER A 89 14.90 75.10 -10.44
C SER A 89 15.48 73.69 -10.40
N GLY A 90 15.96 73.24 -9.23
CA GLY A 90 16.55 71.91 -9.03
C GLY A 90 18.06 71.84 -9.23
N ASP A 91 18.72 72.89 -9.72
CA ASP A 91 20.19 72.92 -9.82
C ASP A 91 20.81 73.32 -8.47
N ILE A 92 21.15 72.30 -7.68
CA ILE A 92 21.81 72.47 -6.37
C ILE A 92 23.31 72.18 -6.45
N THR A 93 23.92 72.14 -7.64
CA THR A 93 25.33 71.74 -7.81
C THR A 93 26.32 72.79 -7.31
N LYS A 94 25.96 74.08 -7.41
CA LYS A 94 26.88 75.20 -7.15
C LYS A 94 26.63 75.85 -5.80
N ASP A 95 27.69 76.07 -5.04
CA ASP A 95 27.65 76.88 -3.82
C ASP A 95 27.67 78.38 -4.14
N VAL A 96 27.01 79.17 -3.30
CA VAL A 96 27.07 80.63 -3.35
C VAL A 96 28.45 81.10 -2.95
N LYS A 97 29.00 82.04 -3.73
CA LYS A 97 30.22 82.77 -3.36
C LYS A 97 29.96 83.60 -2.11
N VAL A 98 30.58 83.20 -1.01
CA VAL A 98 30.42 83.89 0.27
C VAL A 98 31.16 85.22 0.26
N SER A 99 30.51 86.30 0.70
CA SER A 99 31.14 87.61 0.86
C SER A 99 32.34 87.53 1.81
N LYS A 100 33.44 88.21 1.47
CA LYS A 100 34.64 88.30 2.32
C LYS A 100 34.40 89.09 3.61
N SER A 101 33.32 89.87 3.64
CA SER A 101 32.91 90.67 4.78
C SER A 101 32.42 89.81 5.95
N ASP A 102 32.68 90.23 7.20
CA ASP A 102 32.07 89.64 8.39
C ASP A 102 30.77 90.37 8.77
N ASP A 103 29.71 90.12 7.99
CA ASP A 103 28.37 90.70 8.17
C ASP A 103 27.22 89.70 7.88
N GLU A 104 25.99 90.18 7.97
CA GLU A 104 24.76 89.42 7.75
C GLU A 104 24.70 88.77 6.36
N ILE A 105 25.27 89.40 5.33
CA ILE A 105 25.26 88.87 3.95
C ILE A 105 26.11 87.59 3.89
N ARG A 106 27.28 87.59 4.53
CA ARG A 106 28.09 86.37 4.67
C ARG A 106 27.36 85.28 5.45
N ALA A 107 26.65 85.65 6.52
CA ALA A 107 25.92 84.68 7.33
C ALA A 107 24.80 83.99 6.55
N VAL A 108 24.03 84.74 5.76
CA VAL A 108 22.98 84.18 4.89
C VAL A 108 23.59 83.29 3.80
N GLY A 109 24.68 83.72 3.15
CA GLY A 109 25.37 82.89 2.16
C GLY A 109 25.88 81.55 2.74
N LEU A 110 26.44 81.56 3.95
CA LEU A 110 26.85 80.34 4.65
C LEU A 110 25.66 79.44 5.02
N ALA A 111 24.56 80.02 5.52
CA ALA A 111 23.35 79.27 5.85
C ALA A 111 22.71 78.65 4.60
N PHE A 112 22.73 79.36 3.48
CA PHE A 112 22.26 78.87 2.19
C PHE A 112 23.10 77.70 1.68
N ASN A 113 24.44 77.79 1.75
CA ASN A 113 25.31 76.66 1.38
C ASN A 113 25.09 75.44 2.29
N TYR A 114 24.86 75.64 3.59
CA TYR A 114 24.51 74.54 4.50
C TYR A 114 23.16 73.90 4.16
N MET A 115 22.17 74.69 3.73
CA MET A 115 20.90 74.18 3.21
C MET A 115 21.12 73.35 1.94
N LEU A 116 21.92 73.85 0.97
CA LEU A 116 22.27 73.09 -0.23
C LEU A 116 22.98 71.78 0.09
N GLU A 117 23.91 71.76 1.06
CA GLU A 117 24.58 70.54 1.49
C GLU A 117 23.58 69.50 2.03
N ASN A 118 22.63 69.92 2.86
CA ASN A 118 21.59 69.02 3.39
C ASN A 118 20.63 68.54 2.30
N LEU A 119 20.25 69.41 1.34
CA LEU A 119 19.46 69.00 0.19
C LEU A 119 20.22 67.95 -0.64
N ARG A 120 21.50 68.17 -0.97
CA ARG A 120 22.33 67.18 -1.68
C ARG A 120 22.40 65.83 -0.94
N LYS A 121 22.58 65.86 0.40
CA LYS A 121 22.58 64.64 1.22
C LYS A 121 21.24 63.90 1.17
N MET A 122 20.13 64.63 1.30
CA MET A 122 18.79 64.07 1.22
C MET A 122 18.55 63.44 -0.15
N VAL A 123 18.85 64.14 -1.25
CA VAL A 123 18.67 63.61 -2.60
C VAL A 123 19.50 62.35 -2.83
N ARG A 124 20.78 62.32 -2.39
CA ARG A 124 21.63 61.12 -2.45
C ARG A 124 21.07 59.95 -1.64
N GLN A 125 20.56 60.21 -0.43
CA GLN A 125 19.95 59.17 0.40
C GLN A 125 18.71 58.59 -0.27
N ILE A 126 17.87 59.42 -0.89
CA ILE A 126 16.68 58.91 -1.57
C ILE A 126 17.07 58.14 -2.84
N GLU A 127 18.11 58.56 -3.57
CA GLU A 127 18.63 57.79 -4.72
C GLU A 127 19.14 56.40 -4.30
N ASN A 128 19.87 56.31 -3.19
CA ASN A 128 20.31 55.02 -2.64
C ASN A 128 19.12 54.15 -2.23
N ASN A 129 18.16 54.71 -1.50
CA ASN A 129 16.95 53.98 -1.06
C ASN A 129 16.13 53.49 -2.25
N PHE A 130 16.02 54.28 -3.33
CA PHE A 130 15.38 53.85 -4.58
C PHE A 130 16.10 52.64 -5.18
N SER A 131 17.44 52.69 -5.28
CA SER A 131 18.23 51.59 -5.85
C SER A 131 18.05 50.30 -5.06
N GLU A 132 18.10 50.40 -3.73
CA GLU A 132 17.89 49.26 -2.84
C GLU A 132 16.45 48.72 -2.96
N THR A 133 15.44 49.60 -2.97
CA THR A 133 14.03 49.21 -3.15
C THR A 133 13.82 48.46 -4.47
N ASN A 134 14.39 48.96 -5.57
CA ASN A 134 14.28 48.34 -6.88
C ASN A 134 14.96 46.96 -6.93
N GLU A 135 16.11 46.79 -6.26
CA GLU A 135 16.77 45.49 -6.13
C GLU A 135 15.89 44.49 -5.33
N LYS A 136 15.30 44.93 -4.21
CA LYS A 136 14.40 44.08 -3.41
C LYS A 136 13.14 43.69 -4.17
N VAL A 137 12.57 44.57 -4.97
CA VAL A 137 11.42 44.25 -5.83
C VAL A 137 11.77 43.16 -6.84
N LEU A 138 12.93 43.23 -7.49
CA LEU A 138 13.39 42.19 -8.41
C LEU A 138 13.59 40.85 -7.72
N LEU A 139 14.08 40.86 -6.48
CA LEU A 139 14.20 39.67 -5.66
C LEU A 139 12.82 39.07 -5.33
N ILE A 140 11.85 39.90 -4.90
CA ILE A 140 10.48 39.47 -4.63
C ILE A 140 9.87 38.81 -5.86
N SER A 141 9.94 39.45 -7.03
CA SER A 141 9.40 38.87 -8.28
C SER A 141 10.03 37.51 -8.61
N ARG A 142 11.35 37.35 -8.42
CA ARG A 142 12.04 36.07 -8.66
C ARG A 142 11.58 34.98 -7.69
N GLU A 143 11.48 35.30 -6.40
CA GLU A 143 11.10 34.33 -5.37
C GLU A 143 9.60 33.99 -5.45
N SER A 144 8.73 34.95 -5.80
CA SER A 144 7.32 34.70 -6.12
C SER A 144 7.19 33.71 -7.28
N ARG A 145 7.93 33.90 -8.37
CA ARG A 145 7.88 32.96 -9.51
C ARG A 145 8.29 31.53 -9.12
N LYS A 146 9.34 31.40 -8.28
CA LYS A 146 9.74 30.08 -7.75
C LYS A 146 8.68 29.48 -6.84
N ALA A 147 8.03 30.30 -6.00
CA ALA A 147 6.97 29.84 -5.13
C ALA A 147 5.76 29.34 -5.93
N THR A 148 5.41 30.00 -7.04
CA THR A 148 4.37 29.54 -7.97
C THR A 148 4.74 28.19 -8.59
N GLU A 149 5.97 28.02 -9.09
CA GLU A 149 6.44 26.74 -9.64
C GLU A 149 6.41 25.61 -8.59
N GLN A 150 6.74 25.91 -7.33
CA GLN A 150 6.62 24.95 -6.24
C GLN A 150 5.15 24.59 -5.94
N ALA A 151 4.26 25.58 -5.93
CA ALA A 151 2.82 25.34 -5.75
C ALA A 151 2.24 24.46 -6.87
N GLU A 152 2.62 24.70 -8.13
CA GLU A 152 2.23 23.84 -9.26
C GLU A 152 2.71 22.39 -9.11
N ASN A 153 3.95 22.20 -8.64
CA ASN A 153 4.49 20.87 -8.37
C ASN A 153 3.73 20.18 -7.23
N ILE A 154 3.42 20.90 -6.14
CA ILE A 154 2.60 20.37 -5.04
C ILE A 154 1.22 19.95 -5.57
N ALA A 155 0.55 20.79 -6.35
CA ALA A 155 -0.76 20.47 -6.93
C ALA A 155 -0.72 19.19 -7.79
N LYS A 156 0.34 19.01 -8.58
CA LYS A 156 0.55 17.78 -9.35
C LYS A 156 0.72 16.56 -8.45
N THR A 157 1.58 16.64 -7.43
CA THR A 157 1.79 15.53 -6.47
C THR A 157 0.50 15.19 -5.72
N ILE A 158 -0.29 16.18 -5.33
CA ILE A 158 -1.58 15.96 -4.67
C ILE A 158 -2.58 15.26 -5.60
N THR A 159 -2.57 15.58 -6.89
CA THR A 159 -3.39 14.86 -7.89
C THR A 159 -2.98 13.38 -7.98
N GLU A 160 -1.68 13.10 -7.94
CA GLU A 160 -1.17 11.72 -7.92
C GLU A 160 -1.54 10.97 -6.63
N ILE A 161 -1.49 11.65 -5.46
CA ILE A 161 -1.92 11.09 -4.17
C ILE A 161 -3.41 10.78 -4.16
N SER A 162 -4.25 11.71 -4.61
CA SER A 162 -5.71 11.51 -4.72
C SER A 162 -6.04 10.31 -5.60
N LYS A 163 -5.39 10.19 -6.77
CA LYS A 163 -5.54 9.01 -7.64
C LYS A 163 -5.05 7.71 -6.99
N GLY A 164 -3.97 7.77 -6.21
CA GLY A 164 -3.49 6.63 -5.43
C GLY A 164 -4.48 6.16 -4.36
N ALA A 165 -5.16 7.10 -3.70
CA ALA A 165 -6.22 6.82 -2.74
C ALA A 165 -7.45 6.18 -3.41
N GLU A 166 -7.88 6.71 -4.57
CA GLU A 166 -9.00 6.15 -5.35
C GLU A 166 -8.71 4.70 -5.81
N ASN A 167 -7.51 4.45 -6.36
CA ASN A 167 -7.09 3.10 -6.73
C ASN A 167 -7.02 2.14 -5.53
N SER A 168 -6.66 2.66 -4.36
CA SER A 168 -6.62 1.87 -3.12
C SER A 168 -8.05 1.48 -2.71
N ALA A 169 -9.00 2.41 -2.75
CA ALA A 169 -10.41 2.14 -2.48
C ALA A 169 -10.99 1.08 -3.44
N GLU A 170 -10.70 1.17 -4.75
CA GLU A 170 -11.11 0.16 -5.73
C GLU A 170 -10.49 -1.22 -5.43
N SER A 171 -9.19 -1.26 -5.10
CA SER A 171 -8.50 -2.51 -4.76
C SER A 171 -9.07 -3.17 -3.51
N ILE A 172 -9.52 -2.37 -2.54
CA ILE A 172 -10.14 -2.84 -1.30
C ILE A 172 -11.53 -3.38 -1.57
N GLN A 173 -12.31 -2.74 -2.44
CA GLN A 173 -13.61 -3.24 -2.88
C GLN A 173 -13.47 -4.62 -3.54
N ASN A 174 -12.51 -4.79 -4.46
CA ASN A 174 -12.21 -6.08 -5.08
C ASN A 174 -11.75 -7.13 -4.05
N THR A 175 -11.02 -6.70 -3.02
CA THR A 175 -10.60 -7.58 -1.92
C THR A 175 -11.79 -8.02 -1.07
N ALA A 176 -12.75 -7.14 -0.80
CA ALA A 176 -13.97 -7.47 -0.07
C ALA A 176 -14.83 -8.50 -0.82
N GLU A 177 -14.99 -8.33 -2.14
CA GLU A 177 -15.69 -9.31 -3.00
C GLU A 177 -14.97 -10.67 -2.99
N SER A 178 -13.64 -10.67 -3.11
CA SER A 178 -12.84 -11.90 -3.04
C SER A 178 -12.98 -12.59 -1.67
N ILE A 179 -13.09 -11.83 -0.59
CA ILE A 179 -13.34 -12.37 0.76
C ILE A 179 -14.69 -13.08 0.83
N GLU A 180 -15.75 -12.49 0.28
CA GLU A 180 -17.09 -13.12 0.24
C GLU A 180 -17.05 -14.45 -0.52
N ASP A 181 -16.37 -14.50 -1.66
CA ASP A 181 -16.20 -15.72 -2.44
C ASP A 181 -15.44 -16.80 -1.67
N VAL A 182 -14.35 -16.43 -0.98
CA VAL A 182 -13.58 -17.40 -0.18
C VAL A 182 -14.41 -17.91 1.00
N ILE A 183 -15.22 -17.07 1.66
CA ILE A 183 -16.14 -17.50 2.73
C ILE A 183 -17.11 -18.55 2.20
N LYS A 184 -17.71 -18.31 1.03
CA LYS A 184 -18.64 -19.25 0.39
C LYS A 184 -17.97 -20.60 0.10
N ILE A 185 -16.76 -20.56 -0.47
CA ILE A 185 -15.97 -21.77 -0.75
C ILE A 185 -15.63 -22.51 0.55
N ALA A 186 -15.20 -21.81 1.60
CA ALA A 186 -14.87 -22.40 2.89
C ALA A 186 -16.09 -23.12 3.52
N MET A 187 -17.28 -22.51 3.45
CA MET A 187 -18.53 -23.14 3.89
C MET A 187 -18.88 -24.39 3.09
N GLU A 188 -18.65 -24.37 1.77
CA GLU A 188 -18.87 -25.55 0.92
C GLU A 188 -17.89 -26.68 1.29
N VAL A 189 -16.60 -26.36 1.47
CA VAL A 189 -15.59 -27.33 1.90
C VAL A 189 -15.94 -27.91 3.27
N GLN A 190 -16.40 -27.10 4.23
CA GLN A 190 -16.84 -27.58 5.54
C GLN A 190 -18.02 -28.56 5.43
N THR A 191 -18.98 -28.25 4.58
CA THR A 191 -20.14 -29.12 4.32
C THR A 191 -19.70 -30.44 3.69
N LYS A 192 -18.79 -30.40 2.70
CA LYS A 192 -18.23 -31.59 2.06
C LYS A 192 -17.44 -32.44 3.06
N ALA A 193 -16.60 -31.83 3.89
CA ALA A 193 -15.85 -32.53 4.93
C ALA A 193 -16.79 -33.25 5.91
N LYS A 194 -17.84 -32.59 6.39
CA LYS A 194 -18.85 -33.22 7.26
C LYS A 194 -19.55 -34.41 6.60
N ASN A 195 -19.87 -34.31 5.31
CA ASN A 195 -20.45 -35.43 4.56
C ASN A 195 -19.45 -36.59 4.41
N SER A 196 -18.19 -36.31 4.08
CA SER A 196 -17.13 -37.33 3.97
C SER A 196 -16.83 -38.01 5.32
N GLU A 197 -16.92 -37.29 6.43
CA GLU A 197 -16.81 -37.88 7.78
C GLU A 197 -17.96 -38.87 8.03
N LYS A 198 -19.19 -38.47 7.70
CA LYS A 198 -20.37 -39.34 7.80
C LYS A 198 -20.22 -40.59 6.94
N GLU A 199 -19.84 -40.46 5.68
CA GLU A 199 -19.62 -41.58 4.77
C GLU A 199 -18.49 -42.51 5.25
N SER A 200 -17.42 -41.96 5.82
CA SER A 200 -16.33 -42.76 6.41
C SER A 200 -16.83 -43.60 7.59
N ASN A 201 -17.66 -43.02 8.46
CA ASN A 201 -18.27 -43.74 9.58
C ASN A 201 -19.25 -44.83 9.11
N GLU A 202 -20.06 -44.55 8.08
CA GLU A 202 -20.95 -45.55 7.47
C GLU A 202 -20.16 -46.70 6.84
N MET A 203 -19.04 -46.43 6.16
CA MET A 203 -18.18 -47.48 5.63
C MET A 203 -17.53 -48.34 6.73
N LEU A 204 -17.12 -47.75 7.86
CA LEU A 204 -16.60 -48.51 9.00
C LEU A 204 -17.65 -49.49 9.55
N ASP A 205 -18.91 -49.08 9.68
CA ASP A 205 -20.01 -49.96 10.09
C ASP A 205 -20.24 -51.11 9.10
N VAL A 206 -20.24 -50.82 7.79
CA VAL A 206 -20.36 -51.83 6.73
C VAL A 206 -19.19 -52.82 6.77
N LEU A 207 -17.95 -52.35 6.98
CA LEU A 207 -16.78 -53.21 7.11
C LEU A 207 -16.86 -54.10 8.34
N GLN A 208 -17.32 -53.57 9.47
CA GLN A 208 -17.51 -54.36 10.68
C GLN A 208 -18.52 -55.50 10.46
N LYS A 209 -19.67 -55.19 9.83
CA LYS A 209 -20.68 -56.19 9.46
C LYS A 209 -20.12 -57.22 8.47
N SER A 210 -19.35 -56.77 7.47
CA SER A 210 -18.71 -57.66 6.48
C SER A 210 -17.70 -58.60 7.14
N ARG A 211 -16.89 -58.09 8.07
CA ARG A 211 -15.94 -58.90 8.85
C ARG A 211 -16.65 -59.96 9.68
N GLN A 212 -17.77 -59.62 10.30
CA GLN A 212 -18.59 -60.58 11.05
C GLN A 212 -19.18 -61.66 10.14
N ALA A 213 -19.71 -61.28 8.97
CA ALA A 213 -20.25 -62.22 7.99
C ALA A 213 -19.17 -63.20 7.47
N ILE A 214 -17.98 -62.69 7.12
CA ILE A 214 -16.84 -63.54 6.70
C ILE A 214 -16.38 -64.45 7.83
N SER A 215 -16.30 -63.95 9.07
CA SER A 215 -15.94 -64.79 10.22
C SER A 215 -16.95 -65.92 10.42
N SER A 216 -18.26 -65.64 10.30
CA SER A 216 -19.30 -66.66 10.40
C SER A 216 -19.23 -67.66 9.25
N LEU A 217 -18.88 -67.23 8.05
CA LEU A 217 -18.71 -68.10 6.89
C LEU A 217 -17.52 -69.04 7.05
N ILE A 218 -16.38 -68.54 7.56
CA ILE A 218 -15.21 -69.37 7.88
C ILE A 218 -15.57 -70.43 8.91
N THR A 219 -16.22 -70.06 10.02
CA THR A 219 -16.66 -71.03 11.04
C THR A 219 -17.63 -72.07 10.46
N GLY A 220 -18.58 -71.66 9.60
CA GLY A 220 -19.49 -72.61 8.95
C GLY A 220 -18.78 -73.58 8.00
N ILE A 221 -17.69 -73.15 7.35
CA ILE A 221 -16.85 -74.02 6.52
C ILE A 221 -16.01 -74.98 7.38
N GLU A 222 -15.49 -74.53 8.52
CA GLU A 222 -14.78 -75.39 9.48
C GLU A 222 -15.71 -76.47 10.05
N ASP A 223 -16.95 -76.12 10.39
CA ASP A 223 -17.98 -77.07 10.82
C ASP A 223 -18.30 -78.10 9.72
N LEU A 224 -18.36 -77.67 8.44
CA LEU A 224 -18.53 -78.56 7.30
C LEU A 224 -17.32 -79.51 7.15
N ALA A 225 -16.11 -79.04 7.42
CA ALA A 225 -14.89 -79.85 7.43
C ALA A 225 -15.00 -81.00 8.44
N LEU A 226 -15.48 -80.68 9.66
CA LEU A 226 -15.69 -81.64 10.73
C LEU A 226 -16.75 -82.69 10.34
N ALA A 227 -17.90 -82.25 9.80
CA ALA A 227 -18.96 -83.14 9.35
C ALA A 227 -18.51 -84.08 8.21
N ASN A 228 -17.68 -83.59 7.28
CA ASN A 228 -17.10 -84.41 6.22
C ASN A 228 -16.12 -85.45 6.76
N LYS A 229 -15.35 -85.10 7.80
CA LYS A 229 -14.46 -86.06 8.47
C LYS A 229 -15.23 -87.20 9.14
N GLU A 230 -16.33 -86.90 9.83
CA GLU A 230 -17.22 -87.93 10.40
C GLU A 230 -17.87 -88.80 9.32
N SER A 231 -18.21 -88.19 8.17
CA SER A 231 -18.74 -88.90 7.01
C SER A 231 -17.70 -89.87 6.41
N LEU A 232 -16.44 -89.43 6.27
CA LEU A 232 -15.33 -90.30 5.85
C LEU A 232 -15.18 -91.52 6.76
N GLU A 233 -15.19 -91.33 8.08
CA GLU A 233 -15.11 -92.44 9.02
C GLU A 233 -16.27 -93.42 8.87
N SER A 234 -17.48 -92.91 8.66
CA SER A 234 -18.68 -93.72 8.47
C SER A 234 -18.64 -94.54 7.18
N VAL A 235 -18.19 -93.93 6.08
CA VAL A 235 -18.00 -94.60 4.79
C VAL A 235 -16.86 -95.63 4.89
N HIS A 236 -15.80 -95.36 5.65
CA HIS A 236 -14.73 -96.34 5.89
C HIS A 236 -15.23 -97.57 6.65
N ARG A 237 -16.11 -97.39 7.65
CA ARG A 237 -16.77 -98.51 8.35
C ARG A 237 -17.66 -99.30 7.39
N LEU A 238 -18.40 -98.62 6.50
CA LEU A 238 -19.22 -99.29 5.49
C LEU A 238 -18.38 -100.11 4.51
N ALA A 239 -17.24 -99.57 4.05
CA ALA A 239 -16.29 -100.27 3.19
C ALA A 239 -15.81 -101.58 3.84
N LYS A 240 -15.41 -101.51 5.12
CA LYS A 240 -14.96 -102.67 5.89
C LYS A 240 -16.07 -103.70 6.11
N ASN A 241 -17.29 -103.25 6.39
CA ASN A 241 -18.43 -104.14 6.53
C ASN A 241 -18.76 -104.86 5.21
N ALA A 242 -18.69 -104.15 4.08
CA ALA A 242 -18.92 -104.75 2.75
C ALA A 242 -17.87 -105.83 2.42
N GLU A 243 -16.59 -105.59 2.76
CA GLU A 243 -15.51 -106.60 2.63
C GLU A 243 -15.77 -107.83 3.53
N GLN A 244 -16.23 -107.62 4.76
CA GLN A 244 -16.60 -108.73 5.65
C GLN A 244 -17.78 -109.55 5.12
N VAL A 245 -18.80 -108.89 4.56
CA VAL A 245 -19.95 -109.59 3.96
C VAL A 245 -19.51 -110.36 2.71
N GLU A 246 -18.62 -109.81 1.88
CA GLU A 246 -18.06 -110.52 0.73
C GLU A 246 -17.35 -111.82 1.14
N GLN A 247 -16.55 -111.80 2.21
CA GLN A 247 -15.91 -113.01 2.75
C GLN A 247 -16.93 -114.07 3.19
N ILE A 248 -18.03 -113.66 3.82
CA ILE A 248 -19.12 -114.56 4.23
C ILE A 248 -19.81 -115.14 3.00
N ILE A 249 -20.10 -114.33 1.98
CA ILE A 249 -20.78 -114.77 0.76
C ILE A 249 -19.92 -115.74 -0.05
N HIS A 250 -18.59 -115.53 -0.10
CA HIS A 250 -17.66 -116.52 -0.65
C HIS A 250 -17.75 -117.86 0.08
N LEU A 251 -17.72 -117.86 1.42
CA LEU A 251 -17.88 -119.08 2.21
C LEU A 251 -19.23 -119.77 1.96
N VAL A 252 -20.33 -119.01 1.85
CA VAL A 252 -21.66 -119.57 1.53
C VAL A 252 -21.68 -120.15 0.12
N GLY A 253 -21.02 -119.52 -0.85
CA GLY A 253 -20.84 -120.04 -2.21
C GLY A 253 -20.06 -121.36 -2.22
N ASP A 254 -18.99 -121.45 -1.45
CA ASP A 254 -18.20 -122.67 -1.29
C ASP A 254 -19.05 -123.79 -0.66
N ILE A 255 -19.86 -123.48 0.36
CA ILE A 255 -20.80 -124.43 0.99
C ILE A 255 -21.88 -124.87 -0.02
N ALA A 256 -22.45 -123.95 -0.80
CA ALA A 256 -23.46 -124.27 -1.81
C ALA A 256 -22.88 -125.19 -2.90
N ASN A 257 -21.66 -124.90 -3.39
CA ASN A 257 -20.95 -125.76 -4.34
C ASN A 257 -20.65 -127.14 -3.76
N GLN A 258 -20.18 -127.21 -2.50
CA GLN A 258 -19.91 -128.46 -1.81
C GLN A 258 -21.20 -129.27 -1.60
N THR A 259 -22.31 -128.60 -1.25
CA THR A 259 -23.64 -129.21 -1.08
C THR A 259 -24.18 -129.73 -2.41
N ASN A 260 -23.99 -128.99 -3.51
CA ASN A 260 -24.36 -129.42 -4.86
C ASN A 260 -23.58 -130.69 -5.27
N LEU A 261 -22.27 -130.74 -4.99
CA LEU A 261 -21.46 -131.94 -5.25
C LEU A 261 -21.86 -133.14 -4.38
N LEU A 262 -22.16 -132.91 -3.10
CA LEU A 262 -22.68 -133.95 -2.19
C LEU A 262 -24.04 -134.48 -2.66
N ALA A 263 -24.95 -133.59 -3.05
CA ALA A 263 -26.26 -133.92 -3.56
C ALA A 263 -26.19 -134.67 -4.90
N LEU A 264 -25.29 -134.26 -5.80
CA LEU A 264 -25.03 -134.97 -7.06
C LEU A 264 -24.52 -136.40 -6.81
N ASN A 265 -23.56 -136.58 -5.90
CA ASN A 265 -23.07 -137.90 -5.52
C ASN A 265 -24.18 -138.76 -4.90
N ALA A 266 -25.05 -138.16 -4.07
CA ALA A 266 -26.20 -138.84 -3.49
C ALA A 266 -27.27 -139.22 -4.55
N SER A 267 -27.55 -138.35 -5.53
CA SER A 267 -28.44 -138.64 -6.65
C SER A 267 -27.91 -139.77 -7.54
N ILE A 268 -26.59 -139.80 -7.80
CA ILE A 268 -25.93 -140.87 -8.55
C ILE A 268 -26.08 -142.21 -7.82
N GLU A 269 -25.79 -142.26 -6.52
CA GLU A 269 -25.86 -143.50 -5.74
C GLU A 269 -27.31 -143.97 -5.52
N ALA A 270 -28.26 -143.03 -5.41
CA ALA A 270 -29.69 -143.34 -5.37
C ALA A 270 -30.23 -143.89 -6.70
N ALA A 271 -29.75 -143.38 -7.84
CA ALA A 271 -30.06 -143.95 -9.16
C ALA A 271 -29.46 -145.37 -9.32
N ARG A 272 -28.32 -145.63 -8.69
CA ARG A 272 -27.64 -146.94 -8.67
C ARG A 272 -28.39 -148.01 -7.86
N ALA A 273 -29.14 -147.60 -6.84
CA ALA A 273 -29.96 -148.48 -5.99
C ALA A 273 -31.32 -148.87 -6.60
N GLY A 274 -31.65 -148.41 -7.82
CA GLY A 274 -32.86 -148.81 -8.56
C GLY A 274 -34.17 -148.44 -7.85
N GLU A 275 -35.16 -149.34 -7.85
CA GLU A 275 -36.50 -149.10 -7.27
C GLU A 275 -36.46 -148.76 -5.76
N HIS A 276 -35.46 -149.22 -5.01
CA HIS A 276 -35.32 -148.94 -3.57
C HIS A 276 -34.73 -147.54 -3.26
N GLY A 277 -34.05 -146.92 -4.23
CA GLY A 277 -33.42 -145.60 -4.08
C GLY A 277 -34.31 -144.43 -4.52
N ARG A 278 -35.49 -144.71 -5.07
CA ARG A 278 -36.36 -143.73 -5.75
C ARG A 278 -36.75 -142.53 -4.87
N GLY A 279 -37.11 -142.76 -3.60
CA GLY A 279 -37.43 -141.69 -2.65
C GLY A 279 -36.21 -140.84 -2.26
N PHE A 280 -35.03 -141.46 -2.14
CA PHE A 280 -33.77 -140.78 -1.84
C PHE A 280 -33.25 -139.96 -3.03
N ALA A 281 -33.44 -140.45 -4.25
CA ALA A 281 -33.09 -139.74 -5.48
C ALA A 281 -33.88 -138.42 -5.62
N VAL A 282 -35.18 -138.42 -5.26
CA VAL A 282 -35.99 -137.20 -5.27
C VAL A 282 -35.49 -136.18 -4.25
N VAL A 283 -35.13 -136.61 -3.03
CA VAL A 283 -34.59 -135.70 -2.01
C VAL A 283 -33.21 -135.18 -2.41
N ALA A 284 -32.33 -136.03 -2.94
CA ALA A 284 -31.01 -135.62 -3.40
C ALA A 284 -31.09 -134.63 -4.57
N GLU A 285 -32.02 -134.83 -5.52
CA GLU A 285 -32.26 -133.89 -6.61
C GLU A 285 -32.84 -132.57 -6.11
N GLU A 286 -33.72 -132.59 -5.11
CA GLU A 286 -34.25 -131.37 -4.48
C GLU A 286 -33.15 -130.59 -3.73
N VAL A 287 -32.27 -131.28 -3.00
CA VAL A 287 -31.10 -130.65 -2.35
C VAL A 287 -30.13 -130.08 -3.38
N ARG A 288 -29.94 -130.77 -4.52
CA ARG A 288 -29.13 -130.30 -5.65
C ARG A 288 -29.71 -129.00 -6.24
N ASN A 289 -31.02 -128.97 -6.47
CA ASN A 289 -31.72 -127.78 -6.95
C ASN A 289 -31.63 -126.62 -5.94
N LEU A 290 -31.80 -126.86 -4.63
CA LEU A 290 -31.62 -125.84 -3.59
C LEU A 290 -30.18 -125.32 -3.53
N ALA A 291 -29.19 -126.19 -3.72
CA ALA A 291 -27.78 -125.79 -3.74
C ALA A 291 -27.43 -124.96 -4.98
N ASP A 292 -27.99 -125.29 -6.15
CA ASP A 292 -27.85 -124.50 -7.39
C ASP A 292 -28.55 -123.14 -7.30
N GLU A 293 -29.76 -123.09 -6.73
CA GLU A 293 -30.46 -121.85 -6.39
C GLU A 293 -29.65 -121.00 -5.40
N SER A 294 -29.06 -121.62 -4.37
CA SER A 294 -28.20 -120.93 -3.41
C SER A 294 -26.93 -120.37 -4.06
N ALA A 295 -26.30 -121.11 -4.98
CA ALA A 295 -25.14 -120.64 -5.73
C ALA A 295 -25.48 -119.46 -6.66
N LYS A 296 -26.66 -119.49 -7.32
CA LYS A 296 -27.17 -118.35 -8.12
C LYS A 296 -27.46 -117.13 -7.24
N ALA A 297 -28.07 -117.32 -6.08
CA ALA A 297 -28.32 -116.25 -5.12
C ALA A 297 -27.01 -115.63 -4.60
N VAL A 298 -26.01 -116.46 -4.27
CA VAL A 298 -24.66 -116.01 -3.90
C VAL A 298 -24.03 -115.18 -5.02
N HIS A 299 -24.12 -115.62 -6.27
CA HIS A 299 -23.59 -114.87 -7.41
C HIS A 299 -24.24 -113.48 -7.54
N GLY A 300 -25.57 -113.40 -7.43
CA GLY A 300 -26.30 -112.13 -7.45
C GLY A 300 -25.93 -111.21 -6.27
N ILE A 301 -25.70 -111.77 -5.07
CA ILE A 301 -25.23 -110.98 -3.91
C ILE A 301 -23.79 -110.50 -4.13
N SER A 302 -22.89 -111.31 -4.70
CA SER A 302 -21.52 -110.90 -5.04
C SER A 302 -21.47 -109.77 -6.07
N GLU A 303 -22.35 -109.77 -7.08
CA GLU A 303 -22.47 -108.64 -8.01
C GLU A 303 -22.95 -107.36 -7.29
N LEU A 304 -23.97 -107.47 -6.43
CA LEU A 304 -24.46 -106.36 -5.62
C LEU A 304 -23.37 -105.81 -4.68
N LEU A 305 -22.57 -106.68 -4.05
CA LEU A 305 -21.45 -106.26 -3.20
C LEU A 305 -20.35 -105.54 -3.98
N ASN A 306 -20.00 -106.02 -5.17
CA ASN A 306 -19.06 -105.33 -6.05
C ASN A 306 -19.56 -103.92 -6.42
N ASN A 307 -20.85 -103.79 -6.71
CA ASN A 307 -21.46 -102.48 -6.97
C ASN A 307 -21.40 -101.57 -5.73
N ILE A 308 -21.74 -102.07 -4.54
CA ILE A 308 -21.64 -101.32 -3.29
C ILE A 308 -20.20 -100.88 -3.01
N GLN A 309 -19.21 -101.75 -3.20
CA GLN A 309 -17.80 -101.40 -3.00
C GLN A 309 -17.33 -100.31 -3.97
N ASN A 310 -17.77 -100.36 -5.23
CA ASN A 310 -17.47 -99.33 -6.22
C ASN A 310 -18.14 -97.99 -5.87
N GLU A 311 -19.41 -98.00 -5.45
CA GLU A 311 -20.11 -96.81 -4.96
C GLU A 311 -19.40 -96.21 -3.74
N VAL A 312 -18.99 -97.05 -2.79
CA VAL A 312 -18.23 -96.61 -1.60
C VAL A 312 -16.91 -95.95 -1.99
N LYS A 313 -16.14 -96.53 -2.94
CA LYS A 313 -14.91 -95.91 -3.46
C LYS A 313 -15.18 -94.55 -4.11
N GLN A 314 -16.26 -94.45 -4.88
CA GLN A 314 -16.65 -93.19 -5.52
C GLN A 314 -16.99 -92.13 -4.48
N VAL A 315 -17.74 -92.48 -3.43
CA VAL A 315 -18.07 -91.59 -2.31
C VAL A 315 -16.80 -91.15 -1.56
N LEU A 316 -15.86 -92.07 -1.29
CA LEU A 316 -14.57 -91.72 -0.64
C LEU A 316 -13.77 -90.69 -1.44
N ASN A 317 -13.69 -90.86 -2.76
CA ASN A 317 -13.01 -89.91 -3.64
C ASN A 317 -13.70 -88.54 -3.63
N GLN A 318 -15.04 -88.51 -3.66
CA GLN A 318 -15.81 -87.26 -3.59
C GLN A 318 -15.57 -86.52 -2.28
N ILE A 319 -15.65 -87.21 -1.13
CA ILE A 319 -15.45 -86.55 0.16
C ILE A 319 -13.99 -86.08 0.32
N SER A 320 -13.01 -86.85 -0.17
CA SER A 320 -11.60 -86.43 -0.15
C SER A 320 -11.37 -85.14 -0.95
N GLY A 321 -11.94 -85.03 -2.16
CA GLY A 321 -11.88 -83.79 -2.94
C GLY A 321 -12.61 -82.62 -2.27
N GLN A 322 -13.66 -82.91 -1.48
CA GLN A 322 -14.38 -81.88 -0.75
C GLN A 322 -13.58 -81.35 0.46
N VAL A 323 -12.80 -82.19 1.14
CA VAL A 323 -11.88 -81.76 2.20
C VAL A 323 -10.82 -80.81 1.64
N GLU A 324 -10.19 -81.14 0.51
CA GLU A 324 -9.21 -80.25 -0.14
C GLU A 324 -9.83 -78.90 -0.55
N SER A 325 -11.07 -78.92 -1.05
CA SER A 325 -11.82 -77.71 -1.39
C SER A 325 -12.10 -76.85 -0.16
N VAL A 326 -12.43 -77.47 0.98
CA VAL A 326 -12.67 -76.77 2.25
C VAL A 326 -11.41 -76.05 2.74
N ASP A 327 -10.25 -76.71 2.72
CA ASP A 327 -8.98 -76.10 3.14
C ASP A 327 -8.63 -74.86 2.28
N GLN A 328 -8.88 -74.95 0.96
CA GLN A 328 -8.69 -73.81 0.05
C GLN A 328 -9.63 -72.64 0.37
N GLU A 329 -10.90 -72.91 0.69
CA GLU A 329 -11.87 -71.86 1.02
C GLU A 329 -11.59 -71.20 2.38
N VAL A 330 -11.13 -71.96 3.38
CA VAL A 330 -10.66 -71.38 4.66
C VAL A 330 -9.47 -70.44 4.44
N ALA A 331 -8.49 -70.83 3.62
CA ALA A 331 -7.35 -69.98 3.29
C ALA A 331 -7.76 -68.68 2.57
N LYS A 332 -8.70 -68.76 1.62
CA LYS A 332 -9.28 -67.58 0.95
C LYS A 332 -10.05 -66.68 1.92
N GLY A 333 -10.79 -67.28 2.85
CA GLY A 333 -11.49 -66.55 3.91
C GLY A 333 -10.53 -65.75 4.80
N ALA A 334 -9.43 -66.38 5.22
CA ALA A 334 -8.38 -65.70 6.01
C ALA A 334 -7.75 -64.53 5.24
N GLY A 335 -7.45 -64.70 3.95
CA GLY A 335 -6.96 -63.61 3.09
C GLY A 335 -7.96 -62.46 2.97
N THR A 336 -9.25 -62.77 2.82
CA THR A 336 -10.33 -61.78 2.77
C THR A 336 -10.45 -61.00 4.07
N LYS A 337 -10.30 -61.68 5.22
CA LYS A 337 -10.30 -61.03 6.54
C LYS A 337 -9.17 -60.01 6.67
N GLN A 338 -7.96 -60.36 6.23
CA GLN A 338 -6.81 -59.43 6.24
C GLN A 338 -7.09 -58.19 5.37
N MET A 339 -7.64 -58.36 4.17
CA MET A 339 -7.99 -57.24 3.29
C MET A 339 -9.02 -56.29 3.93
N MET A 340 -9.97 -56.82 4.70
CA MET A 340 -10.94 -56.00 5.44
C MET A 340 -10.30 -55.21 6.58
N GLU A 341 -9.32 -55.77 7.27
CA GLU A 341 -8.54 -55.06 8.30
C GLU A 341 -7.71 -53.93 7.70
N ASP A 342 -7.04 -54.18 6.57
CA ASP A 342 -6.31 -53.16 5.83
C ASP A 342 -7.24 -52.04 5.34
N MET A 343 -8.43 -52.39 4.85
CA MET A 343 -9.43 -51.41 4.42
C MET A 343 -9.91 -50.55 5.60
N THR A 344 -10.13 -51.15 6.77
CA THR A 344 -10.51 -50.42 8.00
C THR A 344 -9.43 -49.41 8.37
N ALA A 345 -8.16 -49.80 8.35
CA ALA A 345 -7.05 -48.88 8.62
C ALA A 345 -7.00 -47.71 7.62
N LYS A 346 -7.27 -47.97 6.34
CA LYS A 346 -7.34 -46.92 5.31
C LYS A 346 -8.50 -45.96 5.51
N ILE A 347 -9.66 -46.45 5.93
CA ILE A 347 -10.81 -45.57 6.20
C ILE A 347 -10.59 -44.70 7.42
N TYR A 348 -9.91 -45.21 8.46
CA TYR A 348 -9.47 -44.37 9.58
C TYR A 348 -8.55 -43.23 9.14
N GLN A 349 -7.60 -43.50 8.24
CA GLN A 349 -6.72 -42.46 7.68
C GLN A 349 -7.53 -41.39 6.91
N VAL A 350 -8.57 -41.80 6.17
CA VAL A 350 -9.47 -40.87 5.47
C VAL A 350 -10.25 -40.01 6.48
N ALA A 351 -10.82 -40.62 7.51
CA ALA A 351 -11.57 -39.89 8.54
C ALA A 351 -10.69 -38.86 9.28
N GLU A 352 -9.44 -39.21 9.58
CA GLU A 352 -8.48 -38.28 10.18
C GLU A 352 -8.12 -37.13 9.22
N ALA A 353 -7.88 -37.41 7.94
CA ALA A 353 -7.63 -36.38 6.94
C ALA A 353 -8.81 -35.40 6.81
N VAL A 354 -10.04 -35.90 6.82
CA VAL A 354 -11.27 -35.07 6.79
C VAL A 354 -11.39 -34.19 8.03
N LYS A 355 -11.05 -34.70 9.21
CA LYS A 355 -11.00 -33.91 10.44
C LYS A 355 -9.97 -32.78 10.35
N ASN A 356 -8.79 -33.07 9.81
CA ASN A 356 -7.75 -32.06 9.60
C ASN A 356 -8.18 -30.98 8.60
N ILE A 357 -8.88 -31.34 7.52
CA ILE A 357 -9.49 -30.37 6.59
C ILE A 357 -10.43 -29.43 7.35
N SER A 358 -11.28 -29.97 8.23
CA SER A 358 -12.22 -29.15 9.00
C SER A 358 -11.51 -28.13 9.92
N ILE A 359 -10.40 -28.53 10.55
CA ILE A 359 -9.57 -27.64 11.38
C ILE A 359 -8.94 -26.54 10.52
N LEU A 360 -8.39 -26.89 9.35
CA LEU A 360 -7.78 -25.93 8.44
C LEU A 360 -8.79 -24.90 7.92
N VAL A 361 -10.02 -25.31 7.64
CA VAL A 361 -11.11 -24.40 7.24
C VAL A 361 -11.44 -23.41 8.35
N ASP A 362 -11.48 -23.84 9.62
CA ASP A 362 -11.74 -22.95 10.76
C ASP A 362 -10.63 -21.89 10.94
N GLN A 363 -9.37 -22.32 10.80
CA GLN A 363 -8.21 -21.41 10.81
C GLN A 363 -8.24 -20.44 9.62
N GLN A 364 -8.64 -20.92 8.44
CA GLN A 364 -8.81 -20.08 7.25
C GLN A 364 -9.89 -19.02 7.47
N MET A 365 -11.03 -19.38 8.06
CA MET A 365 -12.10 -18.43 8.40
C MET A 365 -11.64 -17.34 9.37
N THR A 366 -10.86 -17.70 10.38
CA THR A 366 -10.26 -16.73 11.30
C THR A 366 -9.33 -15.76 10.57
N SER A 367 -8.52 -16.27 9.64
CA SER A 367 -7.60 -15.45 8.85
C SER A 367 -8.35 -14.49 7.92
N ILE A 368 -9.42 -14.98 7.27
CA ILE A 368 -10.29 -14.16 6.41
C ILE A 368 -10.94 -13.02 7.21
N HIS A 369 -11.43 -13.31 8.41
CA HIS A 369 -12.02 -12.29 9.28
C HIS A 369 -11.01 -11.18 9.61
N ASN A 370 -9.76 -11.53 9.92
CA ASN A 370 -8.71 -10.54 10.17
C ASN A 370 -8.38 -9.72 8.92
N THR A 371 -8.28 -10.37 7.74
CA THR A 371 -8.08 -9.66 6.47
C THR A 371 -9.23 -8.71 6.16
N SER A 372 -10.46 -9.07 6.50
CA SER A 372 -11.63 -8.19 6.33
C SER A 372 -11.53 -6.94 7.18
N ILE A 373 -11.17 -7.06 8.47
CA ILE A 373 -10.94 -5.91 9.37
C ILE A 373 -9.82 -5.02 8.82
N GLN A 374 -8.70 -5.61 8.42
CA GLN A 374 -7.57 -4.85 7.86
C GLN A 374 -7.96 -4.12 6.56
N SER A 375 -8.78 -4.75 5.71
CA SER A 375 -9.26 -4.12 4.48
C SER A 375 -10.14 -2.91 4.77
N GLN A 376 -10.99 -2.99 5.81
CA GLN A 376 -11.80 -1.84 6.26
C GLN A 376 -10.92 -0.70 6.79
N GLU A 377 -9.86 -1.01 7.53
CA GLU A 377 -8.91 -0.02 8.02
C GLU A 377 -8.19 0.71 6.87
N VAL A 378 -7.72 -0.03 5.86
CA VAL A 378 -7.12 0.58 4.67
C VAL A 378 -8.15 1.42 3.91
N SER A 379 -9.43 1.04 3.88
CA SER A 379 -10.50 1.82 3.25
C SER A 379 -10.65 3.18 3.91
N ALA A 380 -10.68 3.19 5.25
CA ALA A 380 -10.77 4.43 6.03
C ALA A 380 -9.55 5.32 5.79
N ILE A 381 -8.34 4.74 5.72
CA ILE A 381 -7.11 5.48 5.41
C ILE A 381 -7.16 6.07 3.99
N ALA A 382 -7.69 5.33 3.01
CA ALA A 382 -7.83 5.81 1.65
C ALA A 382 -8.81 7.00 1.57
N GLU A 383 -9.95 6.92 2.27
CA GLU A 383 -10.90 8.04 2.38
C GLU A 383 -10.27 9.26 3.05
N GLU A 384 -9.57 9.08 4.17
CA GLU A 384 -8.87 10.17 4.88
C GLU A 384 -7.78 10.78 4.00
N THR A 385 -7.04 9.96 3.26
CA THR A 385 -6.01 10.43 2.32
C THR A 385 -6.61 11.24 1.19
N SER A 386 -7.77 10.82 0.66
CA SER A 386 -8.49 11.57 -0.38
C SER A 386 -8.97 12.93 0.14
N ALA A 387 -9.58 12.96 1.33
CA ALA A 387 -10.01 14.20 1.96
C ALA A 387 -8.84 15.14 2.26
N GLY A 388 -7.73 14.61 2.79
CA GLY A 388 -6.50 15.36 3.01
C GLY A 388 -5.89 15.91 1.72
N ALA A 389 -5.95 15.14 0.62
CA ALA A 389 -5.52 15.60 -0.69
C ALA A 389 -6.38 16.79 -1.19
N GLU A 390 -7.70 16.75 -1.00
CA GLU A 390 -8.58 17.87 -1.34
C GLU A 390 -8.27 19.14 -0.53
N GLU A 391 -8.01 19.00 0.77
CA GLU A 391 -7.65 20.13 1.65
C GLU A 391 -6.31 20.77 1.24
N VAL A 392 -5.30 19.95 0.94
CA VAL A 392 -4.01 20.45 0.46
C VAL A 392 -4.14 21.09 -0.92
N ALA A 393 -4.98 20.54 -1.82
CA ALA A 393 -5.25 21.15 -3.11
C ALA A 393 -5.87 22.55 -2.96
N ALA A 394 -6.88 22.68 -2.08
CA ALA A 394 -7.50 23.97 -1.78
C ALA A 394 -6.49 24.98 -1.20
N SER A 395 -5.67 24.54 -0.24
CA SER A 395 -4.63 25.38 0.37
C SER A 395 -3.57 25.83 -0.64
N THR A 396 -3.20 24.94 -1.58
CA THR A 396 -2.24 25.24 -2.66
C THR A 396 -2.81 26.27 -3.64
N GLN A 397 -4.11 26.20 -3.92
CA GLN A 397 -4.80 27.19 -4.74
C GLN A 397 -4.84 28.57 -4.07
N GLU A 398 -5.14 28.60 -2.76
CA GLU A 398 -5.10 29.84 -1.97
C GLU A 398 -3.68 30.43 -1.94
N GLN A 399 -2.66 29.59 -1.73
CA GLN A 399 -1.26 30.01 -1.74
C GLN A 399 -0.86 30.64 -3.08
N THR A 400 -1.31 30.06 -4.20
CA THR A 400 -1.05 30.62 -5.55
C THR A 400 -1.69 31.99 -5.73
N SER A 401 -2.90 32.19 -5.20
CA SER A 401 -3.58 33.49 -5.16
C SER A 401 -2.80 34.53 -4.35
N VAL A 402 -2.32 34.15 -3.16
CA VAL A 402 -1.48 35.02 -2.32
C VAL A 402 -0.19 35.41 -3.02
N ILE A 403 0.48 34.48 -3.70
CA ILE A 403 1.72 34.78 -4.45
C ILE A 403 1.46 35.76 -5.58
N THR A 404 0.33 35.62 -6.28
CA THR A 404 -0.10 36.56 -7.34
C THR A 404 -0.30 37.96 -6.79
N ASN A 405 -0.96 38.09 -5.63
CA ASN A 405 -1.14 39.38 -4.96
C ASN A 405 0.21 40.01 -4.54
N VAL A 406 1.16 39.20 -4.07
CA VAL A 406 2.51 39.69 -3.73
C VAL A 406 3.23 40.21 -4.97
N GLU A 407 3.08 39.56 -6.12
CA GLU A 407 3.63 40.02 -7.38
C GLU A 407 3.01 41.35 -7.83
N GLU A 408 1.69 41.51 -7.71
CA GLU A 408 0.98 42.77 -7.99
C GLU A 408 1.50 43.92 -7.11
N ILE A 409 1.61 43.70 -5.78
CA ILE A 409 2.16 44.68 -4.85
C ILE A 409 3.62 45.04 -5.20
N ALA A 410 4.41 44.06 -5.63
CA ALA A 410 5.80 44.31 -6.05
C ALA A 410 5.86 45.20 -7.32
N VAL A 411 4.92 45.02 -8.25
CA VAL A 411 4.78 45.87 -9.44
C VAL A 411 4.38 47.29 -9.03
N GLU A 412 3.38 47.45 -8.16
CA GLU A 412 2.98 48.77 -7.65
C GLU A 412 4.13 49.49 -6.92
N LEU A 413 4.89 48.76 -6.09
CA LEU A 413 6.06 49.30 -5.38
C LEU A 413 7.14 49.76 -6.37
N LYS A 414 7.34 49.03 -7.47
CA LYS A 414 8.24 49.43 -8.55
C LYS A 414 7.81 50.74 -9.20
N GLU A 415 6.51 50.89 -9.48
CA GLU A 415 5.97 52.12 -10.06
C GLU A 415 6.13 53.32 -9.13
N LEU A 416 5.84 53.15 -7.84
CA LEU A 416 6.03 54.17 -6.82
C LEU A 416 7.51 54.59 -6.70
N ALA A 417 8.41 53.61 -6.71
CA ALA A 417 9.84 53.86 -6.73
C ALA A 417 10.23 54.65 -7.99
N ASN A 418 9.74 54.27 -9.17
CA ASN A 418 10.06 54.99 -10.42
C ASN A 418 9.55 56.43 -10.41
N LYS A 419 8.33 56.68 -9.93
CA LYS A 419 7.78 58.05 -9.74
C LYS A 419 8.65 58.88 -8.79
N LEU A 420 9.15 58.25 -7.72
CA LEU A 420 10.08 58.91 -6.80
C LEU A 420 11.41 59.25 -7.50
N LYS A 421 11.95 58.34 -8.31
CA LYS A 421 13.17 58.61 -9.10
C LYS A 421 12.97 59.75 -10.08
N GLU A 422 11.86 59.79 -10.82
CA GLU A 422 11.54 60.90 -11.72
C GLU A 422 11.51 62.24 -10.99
N THR A 423 10.88 62.28 -9.81
CA THR A 423 10.82 63.49 -8.97
C THR A 423 12.22 63.94 -8.53
N ILE A 424 13.09 63.00 -8.18
CA ILE A 424 14.46 63.28 -7.72
C ILE A 424 15.36 63.69 -8.88
N THR A 425 15.19 63.16 -10.08
CA THR A 425 16.00 63.54 -11.25
C THR A 425 15.85 65.01 -11.65
N GLN A 426 14.81 65.70 -11.16
CA GLN A 426 14.69 67.15 -11.30
C GLN A 426 15.81 67.90 -10.53
N PHE A 427 16.37 67.29 -9.48
CA PHE A 427 17.48 67.85 -8.70
C PHE A 427 18.84 67.39 -9.25
N LYS A 428 19.64 68.34 -9.71
CA LYS A 428 21.02 68.10 -10.16
C LYS A 428 21.98 68.20 -8.99
N ILE A 429 22.69 67.10 -8.71
CA ILE A 429 23.57 66.96 -7.54
C ILE A 429 25.07 66.92 -7.92
N THR A 430 25.36 66.84 -9.21
CA THR A 430 26.71 66.81 -9.82
C THR A 430 26.75 67.62 -11.09
#